data_AF-A0A7Y2DQC1-F1
#
_entry.id   AF-A0A7Y2DQC1-F1
#
_cell.length_a   1.000
_cell.length_b   1.000
_cell.length_c   1.000
_cell.angle_alpha   90.00
_cell.angle_beta   90.00
_cell.angle_gamma   90.00
#
_symmetry.space_group_name_H-M   'P 1'
#
loop_
_entity.id
_entity.type
_entity.pdbx_description
1 polymer ?
#
loop_
_entity_poly.entity_id
_entity_poly.type
_entity_poly.pdbx_seq_one_letter_code
_entity_poly.pdbx_strand_id
1 'polypeptide(L)'
;MKHQQTKISDFPIGTRLVYRAKDDWRSAVISKFGQEKATLIVCSPTGRTYRLRRDLDSKVVFDGKIPVLIIKAKENWRENFTSYDNRW
;
A
#
# COMPACT_ATOMS: atom_id res chain seq x y z
N MET A 1 -11.99 15.85 -20.99
CA MET A 1 -10.98 14.77 -20.96
C MET A 1 -11.17 13.99 -19.67
N LYS A 2 -11.34 12.67 -19.70
CA LYS A 2 -11.45 11.88 -18.46
C LYS A 2 -10.08 11.86 -17.80
N HIS A 3 -9.94 12.43 -16.60
CA HIS A 3 -8.72 12.24 -15.80
C HIS A 3 -8.59 10.74 -15.49
N GLN A 4 -7.61 10.08 -16.11
CA GLN A 4 -7.31 8.69 -15.80
C GLN A 4 -6.83 8.63 -14.35
N GLN A 5 -7.54 7.86 -13.53
CA GLN A 5 -7.17 7.66 -12.13
C GLN A 5 -5.91 6.80 -12.07
N THR A 6 -4.83 7.33 -11.48
CA THR A 6 -3.62 6.56 -11.19
C THR A 6 -3.90 5.54 -10.09
N LYS A 7 -3.46 4.32 -10.33
CA LYS A 7 -3.68 3.15 -9.48
C LYS A 7 -2.35 2.57 -9.02
N ILE A 8 -2.39 1.75 -7.99
CA ILE A 8 -1.20 1.07 -7.46
C ILE A 8 -0.51 0.19 -8.53
N SER A 9 -1.29 -0.44 -9.41
CA SER A 9 -0.80 -1.29 -10.50
C SER A 9 0.01 -0.54 -11.56
N ASP A 10 -0.11 0.79 -11.61
CA ASP A 10 0.58 1.61 -12.61
C ASP A 10 2.05 1.85 -12.23
N PHE A 11 2.46 1.42 -11.03
CA PHE A 11 3.80 1.60 -10.50
C PHE A 11 4.61 0.31 -10.52
N PRO A 12 5.93 0.38 -10.77
CA PRO A 12 6.81 -0.78 -10.65
C PRO A 12 7.00 -1.21 -9.19
N ILE A 13 7.37 -2.48 -9.00
CA ILE A 13 7.89 -2.98 -7.72
C ILE A 13 9.11 -2.13 -7.31
N GLY A 14 9.21 -1.83 -6.02
CA GLY A 14 10.22 -0.93 -5.46
C GLY A 14 9.78 0.53 -5.36
N THR A 15 8.66 0.90 -6.00
CA THR A 15 8.11 2.26 -5.85
C THR A 15 7.80 2.57 -4.40
N ARG A 16 8.26 3.73 -3.94
CA ARG A 16 7.92 4.29 -2.63
C ARG A 16 6.68 5.17 -2.74
N LEU A 17 5.69 4.84 -1.93
CA LEU A 17 4.46 5.60 -1.75
C LEU A 17 4.43 6.19 -0.33
N VAL A 18 3.67 7.25 -0.16
CA VAL A 18 3.31 7.78 1.16
C VAL A 18 1.83 7.47 1.41
N TYR A 19 1.44 7.21 2.65
CA TYR A 19 0.04 7.08 3.01
C TYR A 19 -0.20 7.56 4.44
N ARG A 20 -1.44 7.89 4.75
CA ARG A 20 -1.83 8.31 6.10
C ARG A 20 -2.37 7.12 6.90
N ALA A 21 -1.64 6.71 7.92
CA ALA A 21 -2.01 5.68 8.89
C ALA A 21 -2.60 6.36 10.15
N LYS A 22 -3.94 6.42 10.24
CA LYS A 22 -4.64 7.17 11.30
C LYS A 22 -4.11 8.62 11.40
N ASP A 23 -3.31 8.91 12.41
CA ASP A 23 -2.80 10.24 12.74
C ASP A 23 -1.35 10.47 12.27
N ASP A 24 -0.76 9.50 11.58
CA ASP A 24 0.65 9.50 11.20
C ASP A 24 0.84 9.25 9.70
N TRP A 25 1.88 9.85 9.11
CA TRP A 25 2.24 9.65 7.71
C TRP A 25 3.34 8.60 7.61
N ARG A 26 3.18 7.64 6.71
CA ARG A 26 4.11 6.51 6.57
C ARG A 26 4.55 6.30 5.14
N SER A 27 5.80 5.91 4.98
CA SER A 27 6.31 5.41 3.71
C SER A 27 6.02 3.92 3.55
N ALA A 28 5.53 3.54 2.38
CA ALA A 28 5.29 2.16 1.99
C ALA A 28 6.02 1.86 0.69
N VAL A 29 6.65 0.69 0.55
CA VAL A 29 7.33 0.27 -0.68
C VAL A 29 6.58 -0.90 -1.28
N ILE A 30 6.23 -0.84 -2.57
CA ILE A 30 5.62 -1.97 -3.28
C ILE A 30 6.64 -3.10 -3.35
N SER A 31 6.36 -4.24 -2.70
CA SER A 31 7.28 -5.39 -2.68
C SER A 31 6.90 -6.51 -3.62
N LYS A 32 5.60 -6.68 -3.89
CA LYS A 32 5.10 -7.65 -4.87
C LYS A 32 3.69 -7.33 -5.32
N PHE A 33 3.34 -7.83 -6.50
CA PHE A 33 1.96 -7.95 -6.97
C PHE A 33 1.52 -9.42 -6.91
N GLY A 34 0.35 -9.66 -6.34
CA GLY A 34 -0.40 -10.90 -6.52
C GLY A 34 -1.46 -10.72 -7.61
N GLN A 35 -2.35 -11.70 -7.77
CA GLN A 35 -3.43 -11.65 -8.76
C GLN A 35 -4.41 -10.49 -8.50
N GLU A 36 -4.77 -10.25 -7.23
CA GLU A 36 -5.78 -9.24 -6.87
C GLU A 36 -5.22 -8.07 -6.05
N LYS A 37 -4.06 -8.26 -5.41
CA LYS A 37 -3.52 -7.31 -4.42
C LYS A 37 -2.04 -7.08 -4.58
N ALA A 38 -1.63 -5.83 -4.40
CA ALA A 38 -0.25 -5.45 -4.12
C ALA A 38 0.06 -5.68 -2.65
N THR A 39 1.26 -6.16 -2.35
CA THR A 39 1.83 -6.14 -1.00
C THR A 39 2.82 -4.99 -0.92
N LEU A 40 2.68 -4.16 0.11
CA LEU A 40 3.59 -3.09 0.44
C LEU A 40 4.28 -3.40 1.77
N ILE A 41 5.53 -3.01 1.87
CA ILE A 41 6.32 -3.06 3.10
C ILE A 41 6.32 -1.67 3.72
N VAL A 42 5.91 -1.59 4.98
CA VAL A 42 5.85 -0.34 5.74
C VAL A 42 6.83 -0.41 6.89
N CYS A 43 7.73 0.56 6.98
CA CYS A 43 8.57 0.77 8.14
C CYS A 43 7.84 1.71 9.10
N SER A 44 7.54 1.25 10.31
CA SER A 44 6.96 2.10 11.35
C SER A 44 8.04 3.00 11.97
N PRO A 45 7.64 4.15 12.56
CA PRO A 45 8.57 5.00 13.32
C PRO A 45 9.30 4.26 14.46
N THR A 46 8.71 3.17 14.96
CA THR A 46 9.26 2.35 16.05
C THR A 46 10.27 1.29 15.58
N GLY A 47 10.73 1.34 14.33
CA GLY A 47 11.69 0.40 13.76
C GLY A 47 11.13 -0.98 13.42
N ARG A 48 9.81 -1.19 13.57
CA ARG A 48 9.14 -2.43 13.17
C ARG A 48 8.73 -2.34 11.71
N THR A 49 8.62 -3.50 11.08
CA THR A 49 8.16 -3.60 9.69
C THR A 49 6.88 -4.41 9.65
N TYR A 50 5.90 -3.96 8.87
CA TYR A 50 4.69 -4.73 8.62
C TYR A 50 4.31 -4.70 7.14
N ARG A 51 3.40 -5.60 6.78
CA ARG A 51 2.86 -5.69 5.43
C ARG A 51 1.52 -4.98 5.35
N LEU A 52 1.30 -4.29 4.25
CA LEU A 52 0.05 -3.65 3.89
C LEU A 52 -0.42 -4.26 2.57
N ARG A 53 -1.64 -4.79 2.50
CA ARG A 53 -2.19 -5.37 1.27
C ARG A 53 -3.27 -4.48 0.69
N ARG A 54 -3.16 -4.14 -0.59
CA ARG A 54 -4.07 -3.21 -1.24
C ARG A 54 -4.47 -3.71 -2.61
N ASP A 55 -5.72 -3.46 -2.97
CA ASP A 55 -6.25 -3.85 -4.27
C ASP A 55 -5.44 -3.16 -5.36
N LEU A 56 -5.24 -3.83 -6.50
CA LEU A 56 -4.41 -3.30 -7.59
C LEU A 56 -4.92 -1.95 -8.12
N ASP A 57 -6.23 -1.71 -8.01
CA ASP A 57 -6.90 -0.48 -8.42
C ASP A 57 -6.96 0.60 -7.34
N SER A 58 -6.30 0.38 -6.19
CA SER A 58 -6.23 1.36 -5.11
C SER A 58 -5.69 2.68 -5.62
N LYS A 59 -6.43 3.76 -5.32
CA LYS A 59 -6.15 5.11 -5.82
C LYS A 59 -4.84 5.66 -5.28
N VAL A 60 -4.00 6.15 -6.19
CA VAL A 60 -2.84 6.97 -5.88
C VAL A 60 -3.09 8.38 -6.38
N VAL A 61 -2.89 9.37 -5.53
CA VAL A 61 -2.87 10.80 -5.89
C VAL A 61 -1.45 11.32 -5.76
N PHE A 62 -1.18 12.53 -6.24
CA PHE A 62 0.13 13.15 -6.10
C PHE A 62 0.00 14.42 -5.26
N ASP A 63 0.87 14.54 -4.27
CA ASP A 63 1.17 15.81 -3.60
C ASP A 63 2.51 16.31 -4.14
N GLY A 64 2.44 17.21 -5.14
CA GLY A 64 3.57 17.55 -5.98
C GLY A 64 4.13 16.34 -6.73
N LYS A 65 5.35 15.91 -6.38
CA LYS A 65 6.00 14.70 -6.95
C LYS A 65 5.87 13.46 -6.07
N ILE A 66 5.22 13.57 -4.90
CA ILE A 66 5.11 12.48 -3.94
C ILE A 66 3.84 11.69 -4.24
N PRO A 67 3.94 10.39 -4.58
CA PRO A 67 2.76 9.55 -4.78
C PRO A 67 2.16 9.17 -3.42
N VAL A 68 0.91 9.56 -3.20
CA VAL A 68 0.14 9.33 -1.99
C VAL A 68 -0.93 8.28 -2.23
N LEU A 69 -0.81 7.14 -1.57
CA LEU A 69 -1.80 6.09 -1.56
C LEU A 69 -2.99 6.49 -0.67
N ILE A 70 -4.18 6.52 -1.26
CA ILE A 70 -5.43 6.79 -0.54
C ILE A 70 -5.93 5.50 0.11
N ILE A 71 -6.04 5.51 1.44
CA ILE A 71 -6.53 4.37 2.23
C ILE A 71 -7.82 4.77 2.95
N LYS A 72 -8.80 3.86 2.98
CA LYS A 72 -10.03 4.05 3.76
C LYS A 72 -9.72 3.94 5.26
N ALA A 73 -10.27 4.85 6.07
CA ALA A 73 -9.91 5.08 7.47
C ALA A 73 -10.05 3.87 8.42
N LYS A 74 -10.81 2.83 8.07
CA LYS A 74 -10.86 1.57 8.82
C LYS A 74 -9.93 0.55 8.17
N GLU A 75 -8.68 0.49 8.62
CA GLU A 75 -7.81 -0.64 8.31
C GLU A 75 -8.20 -1.85 9.17
N ASN A 76 -8.75 -2.88 8.54
CA ASN A 76 -8.91 -4.18 9.19
C ASN A 76 -7.55 -4.88 9.20
N TRP A 77 -6.94 -4.97 10.38
CA TRP A 77 -5.62 -5.59 10.54
C TRP A 77 -5.57 -7.04 10.01
N ARG A 78 -6.70 -7.76 10.03
CA ARG A 78 -6.79 -9.14 9.54
C ARG A 78 -6.49 -9.25 8.05
N GLU A 79 -6.89 -8.26 7.26
CA GLU A 79 -6.67 -8.25 5.80
C GLU A 79 -5.20 -8.04 5.41
N ASN A 80 -4.40 -7.51 6.34
CA ASN A 80 -2.98 -7.24 6.17
C ASN A 80 -2.10 -8.40 6.67
N PHE A 81 -2.65 -9.31 7.48
CA PHE A 81 -1.95 -10.51 7.90
C PHE A 81 -2.00 -11.59 6.82
N THR A 82 -0.98 -12.45 6.80
CA THR A 82 -1.00 -13.63 5.94
C THR A 82 -1.90 -14.67 6.59
N SER A 83 -2.76 -15.32 5.80
CA SER A 83 -3.45 -16.53 6.24
C SER A 83 -2.39 -17.57 6.61
N TYR A 84 -2.65 -18.36 7.65
CA TYR A 84 -1.77 -19.48 8.02
C TYR A 84 -1.50 -20.34 6.78
N ASP A 85 -0.24 -20.38 6.33
CA ASP A 85 0.19 -21.18 5.20
C ASP A 85 0.58 -22.55 5.76
N ASN A 86 -0.28 -23.54 5.56
CA ASN A 86 -0.09 -24.90 6.05
C ASN A 86 0.78 -25.76 5.12
N ARG A 87 1.55 -25.16 4.22
CA ARG A 87 2.44 -25.87 3.28
C ARG A 87 3.77 -26.32 3.90
N TRP A 88 3.83 -26.45 5.22
CA TRP A 88 4.98 -26.93 5.98
C TRP A 88 4.52 -28.01 6.95
#